data_AF-A0A352VR46-F1
#
_entry.id   AF-A0A352VR46-F1
#
_cell.length_a   1.000
_cell.length_b   1.000
_cell.length_c   1.000
_cell.angle_alpha   90.00
_cell.angle_beta   90.00
_cell.angle_gamma   90.00
#
_symmetry.space_group_name_H-M   'P 1'
#
loop_
_entity.id
_entity.type
_entity.pdbx_description
1 polymer ?
#
loop_
_entity_poly.entity_id
_entity_poly.type
_entity_poly.pdbx_seq_one_letter_code
_entity_poly.pdbx_strand_id
1 'polypeptide(L)'
;MIDDPTAVLFILAAVVAVAVALEARHHLFRSLGSALLAILFAMALSNAGLIPGTSSTYAFLAGPAVSAGIALILLGVDVRTVIKAGPTMLAAFAVGAVGSALGASVAGYVLADSIGPETWKLAGQYTATYTGGGANFAAVGAELETSGGLFAAGIAA
;
A
#
# COMPACT_ATOMS: atom_id res chain seq x y z
N MET A 1 -14.24 0.68 -21.40
CA MET A 1 -13.69 -0.27 -20.41
C MET A 1 -13.02 -1.41 -21.14
N ILE A 2 -11.75 -1.67 -20.82
CA ILE A 2 -10.92 -2.71 -21.43
C ILE A 2 -10.79 -3.84 -20.41
N ASP A 3 -11.51 -4.94 -20.63
CA ASP A 3 -11.62 -6.03 -19.65
C ASP A 3 -10.64 -7.20 -19.90
N ASP A 4 -9.98 -7.22 -21.06
CA ASP A 4 -9.00 -8.26 -21.38
C ASP A 4 -7.79 -8.18 -20.41
N PRO A 5 -7.48 -9.25 -19.66
CA PRO A 5 -6.42 -9.22 -18.65
C PRO A 5 -5.05 -8.85 -19.20
N THR A 6 -4.73 -9.31 -20.42
CA THR A 6 -3.47 -9.01 -21.08
C THR A 6 -3.40 -7.54 -21.48
N ALA A 7 -4.46 -6.98 -22.05
CA ALA A 7 -4.55 -5.56 -22.35
C ALA A 7 -4.43 -4.69 -21.08
N VAL A 8 -5.08 -5.08 -19.97
CA VAL A 8 -4.94 -4.40 -18.67
C VAL A 8 -3.48 -4.42 -18.20
N LEU A 9 -2.79 -5.56 -18.33
CA LEU A 9 -1.36 -5.65 -17.98
C LEU A 9 -0.50 -4.70 -18.82
N PHE A 10 -0.72 -4.64 -20.13
CA PHE A 10 0.01 -3.74 -21.02
C PHE A 10 -0.26 -2.27 -20.69
N ILE A 11 -1.49 -1.92 -20.34
CA ILE A 11 -1.85 -0.56 -19.92
C ILE A 11 -1.11 -0.21 -18.63
N LEU A 12 -1.13 -1.09 -17.63
CA LEU A 12 -0.39 -0.86 -16.38
C LEU A 12 1.12 -0.74 -16.61
N ALA A 13 1.70 -1.57 -17.47
CA ALA A 13 3.10 -1.47 -17.83
C ALA A 13 3.43 -0.14 -18.54
N ALA A 14 2.55 0.32 -19.44
CA ALA A 14 2.68 1.62 -20.09
C ALA A 14 2.57 2.78 -19.09
N VAL A 15 1.65 2.70 -18.12
CA VAL A 15 1.52 3.68 -17.03
C VAL A 15 2.81 3.78 -16.23
N VAL A 16 3.42 2.65 -15.85
CA VAL A 16 4.70 2.63 -15.14
C VAL A 16 5.81 3.25 -16.01
N ALA A 17 5.89 2.88 -17.28
CA ALA A 17 6.89 3.43 -18.20
C ALA A 17 6.76 4.96 -18.36
N VAL A 18 5.54 5.47 -18.49
CA VAL A 18 5.26 6.91 -18.54
C VAL A 18 5.62 7.59 -17.23
N ALA A 19 5.25 7.01 -16.09
CA ALA A 19 5.57 7.56 -14.77
C ALA A 19 7.08 7.70 -14.56
N VAL A 20 7.86 6.66 -14.90
CA VAL A 20 9.33 6.68 -14.85
C VAL A 20 9.91 7.71 -15.83
N ALA A 21 9.38 7.77 -17.06
CA ALA A 21 9.85 8.74 -18.05
C ALA A 21 9.58 10.19 -17.61
N LEU A 22 8.43 10.46 -16.97
CA LEU A 22 8.10 11.79 -16.45
C LEU A 22 8.96 12.16 -15.25
N GLU A 23 9.17 11.23 -14.32
CA GLU A 23 10.07 11.42 -13.16
C GLU A 23 11.48 11.80 -13.62
N ALA A 24 11.99 11.13 -14.66
CA ALA A 24 13.33 11.39 -15.18
C ALA A 24 13.45 12.72 -15.94
N ARG A 25 12.38 13.19 -16.60
CA ARG A 25 12.43 14.35 -17.52
C ARG A 25 11.99 15.67 -16.89
N HIS A 26 11.23 15.64 -15.79
CA HIS A 26 10.60 16.83 -15.25
C HIS A 26 10.81 16.99 -13.75
N HIS A 27 11.31 18.15 -13.34
CA HIS A 27 11.65 18.45 -11.94
C HIS A 27 10.45 18.31 -10.98
N LEU A 28 9.24 18.70 -11.42
CA LEU A 28 8.01 18.59 -10.61
C LEU A 28 7.62 17.13 -10.35
N PHE A 29 7.82 16.25 -11.32
CA PHE A 29 7.44 14.85 -11.22
C PHE A 29 8.47 14.04 -10.43
N ARG A 30 9.73 14.51 -10.40
CA ARG A 30 10.80 13.93 -9.60
C ARG A 30 10.56 14.00 -8.09
N SER A 31 9.88 15.03 -7.59
CA SER A 31 9.55 15.10 -6.15
C SER A 31 8.42 14.16 -5.74
N LEU A 32 7.57 13.74 -6.69
CA LEU A 32 6.47 12.81 -6.44
C LEU A 32 6.93 11.34 -6.50
N GLY A 33 7.92 11.05 -7.35
CA GLY A 33 8.40 9.70 -7.61
C GLY A 33 7.49 8.90 -8.53
N SER A 34 8.06 7.98 -9.32
CA SER A 34 7.34 7.17 -10.31
C SER A 34 6.25 6.30 -9.70
N ALA A 35 6.43 5.79 -8.49
CA ALA A 35 5.43 4.96 -7.82
C ALA A 35 4.12 5.73 -7.58
N LEU A 36 4.20 6.93 -6.99
CA LEU A 36 3.03 7.77 -6.75
C LEU A 36 2.35 8.17 -8.06
N LEU A 37 3.14 8.53 -9.08
CA LEU A 37 2.61 8.89 -10.39
C LEU A 37 1.88 7.74 -11.07
N ALA A 38 2.42 6.52 -11.00
CA ALA A 38 1.77 5.33 -11.54
C ALA A 38 0.42 5.07 -10.83
N ILE A 39 0.37 5.22 -9.51
CA ILE A 39 -0.89 5.10 -8.74
C ILE A 39 -1.90 6.14 -9.21
N LEU A 40 -1.51 7.41 -9.32
CA LEU A 40 -2.40 8.50 -9.72
C LEU A 40 -2.93 8.30 -11.15
N PHE A 41 -2.09 7.88 -12.09
CA PHE A 41 -2.53 7.60 -13.46
C PHE A 41 -3.43 6.37 -13.54
N ALA A 42 -3.11 5.28 -12.85
CA ALA A 42 -3.97 4.10 -12.80
C ALA A 42 -5.35 4.45 -12.19
N MET A 43 -5.36 5.25 -11.11
CA MET A 43 -6.58 5.77 -10.51
C MET A 43 -7.40 6.62 -11.49
N ALA A 44 -6.75 7.53 -12.22
CA ALA A 44 -7.41 8.35 -13.23
C ALA A 44 -8.00 7.52 -14.37
N LEU A 45 -7.28 6.50 -14.86
CA LEU A 45 -7.77 5.57 -15.89
C LEU A 45 -8.97 4.75 -15.40
N SER A 46 -8.93 4.29 -14.15
CA SER A 46 -10.03 3.55 -13.53
C SER A 46 -11.28 4.42 -13.40
N ASN A 47 -11.14 5.63 -12.87
CA ASN A 47 -12.24 6.58 -12.72
C ASN A 47 -12.81 7.08 -14.06
N ALA A 48 -11.99 7.12 -15.11
CA ALA A 48 -12.44 7.42 -16.48
C ALA A 48 -13.14 6.23 -17.17
N GLY A 49 -13.22 5.06 -16.53
CA GLY A 49 -13.83 3.85 -17.09
C GLY A 49 -12.99 3.18 -18.20
N LEU A 50 -11.69 3.46 -18.26
CA LEU A 50 -10.77 2.87 -19.23
C LEU A 50 -10.33 1.47 -18.81
N ILE A 51 -9.94 1.29 -17.54
CA ILE A 51 -9.60 -0.01 -16.93
C ILE A 51 -10.67 -0.41 -15.90
N PRO A 52 -10.92 -1.70 -15.69
CA PRO A 52 -11.92 -2.17 -14.74
C PRO A 52 -11.44 -2.01 -13.30
N GLY A 53 -12.38 -1.88 -12.36
CA GLY A 53 -12.09 -1.87 -10.93
C GLY A 53 -11.65 -3.24 -10.38
N THR A 54 -11.95 -4.33 -11.08
CA THR A 54 -11.53 -5.69 -10.74
C THR A 54 -10.98 -6.40 -11.98
N SER A 55 -9.88 -7.12 -11.83
CA SER A 55 -9.26 -7.89 -12.92
C SER A 55 -8.40 -9.02 -12.35
N SER A 56 -8.34 -10.16 -13.04
CA SER A 56 -7.43 -11.26 -12.69
C SER A 56 -5.96 -10.83 -12.75
N THR A 57 -5.64 -9.83 -13.58
CA THR A 57 -4.31 -9.22 -13.64
C THR A 57 -3.92 -8.59 -12.31
N TYR A 58 -4.85 -7.92 -11.62
CA TYR A 58 -4.56 -7.31 -10.32
C TYR A 58 -4.27 -8.37 -9.26
N ALA A 59 -5.02 -9.47 -9.26
CA ALA A 59 -4.78 -10.60 -8.35
C ALA A 59 -3.43 -11.28 -8.61
N PHE A 60 -3.07 -11.48 -9.89
CA PHE A 60 -1.76 -11.99 -10.28
C PHE A 60 -0.62 -11.06 -9.82
N LEU A 61 -0.78 -9.75 -10.05
CA LEU A 61 0.21 -8.75 -9.67
C LEU A 61 0.40 -8.66 -8.15
N ALA A 62 -0.70 -8.63 -7.38
CA ALA A 62 -0.68 -8.54 -5.93
C ALA A 62 -0.20 -9.83 -5.24
N GLY A 63 -0.28 -10.98 -5.91
CA GLY A 63 0.17 -12.26 -5.38
C GLY A 63 1.50 -12.72 -6.00
N PRO A 64 1.50 -13.72 -6.90
CA PRO A 64 2.71 -14.34 -7.40
C PRO A 64 3.75 -13.37 -7.98
N ALA A 65 3.32 -12.31 -8.68
CA ALA A 65 4.26 -11.39 -9.31
C ALA A 65 5.04 -10.56 -8.29
N VAL A 66 4.38 -10.04 -7.24
CA VAL A 66 5.05 -9.36 -6.13
C VAL A 66 6.01 -10.31 -5.41
N SER A 67 5.61 -11.56 -5.14
CA SER A 67 6.49 -12.55 -4.51
C SER A 67 7.74 -12.83 -5.37
N ALA A 68 7.58 -12.95 -6.69
CA ALA A 68 8.70 -13.10 -7.61
C ALA A 68 9.59 -11.85 -7.64
N GLY A 69 9.01 -10.65 -7.62
CA GLY A 69 9.75 -9.39 -7.53
C GLY A 69 10.59 -9.30 -6.26
N ILE A 70 10.03 -9.68 -5.11
CA ILE A 70 10.76 -9.76 -3.83
C ILE A 70 11.93 -10.74 -3.95
N ALA A 71 11.70 -11.94 -4.49
CA ALA A 71 12.75 -12.94 -4.67
C ALA A 71 13.90 -12.43 -5.57
N LEU A 72 13.57 -11.75 -6.66
CA LEU A 72 14.57 -11.17 -7.57
C LEU A 72 15.37 -10.06 -6.91
N ILE A 73 14.73 -9.19 -6.12
CA ILE A 73 15.40 -8.15 -5.34
C ILE A 73 16.37 -8.80 -4.34
N LEU A 74 15.88 -9.78 -3.57
CA LEU A 74 16.70 -10.48 -2.57
C LEU A 74 17.89 -11.22 -3.17
N LEU A 75 17.76 -11.75 -4.39
CA LEU A 75 18.86 -12.40 -5.10
C LEU A 75 20.02 -11.43 -5.42
N GLY A 76 19.70 -10.16 -5.65
CA GLY A 76 20.69 -9.11 -5.91
C GLY A 76 21.26 -8.43 -4.66
N VAL A 77 20.75 -8.78 -3.47
CA VAL A 77 21.13 -8.13 -2.22
C VAL A 77 22.35 -8.81 -1.60
N ASP A 78 23.35 -8.00 -1.23
CA ASP A 78 24.48 -8.47 -0.41
C ASP A 78 24.04 -8.68 1.04
N VAL A 79 23.94 -9.95 1.44
CA VAL A 79 23.56 -10.36 2.80
C VAL A 79 24.46 -9.74 3.87
N ARG A 80 25.75 -9.50 3.59
CA ARG A 80 26.66 -8.87 4.57
C ARG A 80 26.27 -7.43 4.86
N THR A 81 25.87 -6.71 3.81
CA THR A 81 25.35 -5.34 3.93
C THR A 81 24.06 -5.32 4.75
N VAL A 82 23.15 -6.27 4.51
CA VAL A 82 21.91 -6.40 5.27
C VAL A 82 22.17 -6.69 6.74
N ILE A 83 23.07 -7.63 7.06
CA ILE A 83 23.40 -7.96 8.45
C ILE A 83 24.01 -6.74 9.17
N LYS A 84 24.85 -5.97 8.47
CA LYS A 84 25.49 -4.77 9.04
C LYS A 84 24.49 -3.62 9.27
N ALA A 85 23.58 -3.39 8.32
CA ALA A 85 22.58 -2.32 8.41
C ALA A 85 21.33 -2.73 9.23
N GLY A 86 21.08 -4.03 9.33
CA GLY A 86 19.88 -4.64 9.90
C GLY A 86 19.51 -4.13 11.28
N PRO A 87 20.43 -4.06 12.27
CA PRO A 87 20.12 -3.54 13.59
C PRO A 87 19.62 -2.09 13.57
N THR A 88 20.24 -1.23 12.77
CA THR A 88 19.81 0.18 12.62
C THR A 88 18.45 0.27 11.93
N MET A 89 18.22 -0.53 10.88
CA MET A 89 16.94 -0.59 10.19
C MET A 89 15.82 -1.13 11.10
N LEU A 90 16.10 -2.15 11.90
CA LEU A 90 15.16 -2.71 12.88
C LEU A 90 14.85 -1.73 14.00
N ALA A 91 15.84 -0.98 14.49
CA ALA A 91 15.62 0.07 15.47
C ALA A 91 14.73 1.19 14.89
N ALA A 92 15.01 1.64 13.66
CA ALA A 92 14.18 2.63 12.97
C ALA A 92 12.75 2.11 12.76
N PHE A 93 12.59 0.85 12.36
CA PHE A 93 11.29 0.18 12.24
C PHE A 93 10.57 0.12 13.58
N ALA A 94 11.24 -0.26 14.67
CA ALA A 94 10.63 -0.34 15.99
C ALA A 94 10.15 1.04 16.48
N VAL A 95 10.95 2.10 16.27
CA VAL A 95 10.54 3.47 16.56
C VAL A 95 9.32 3.87 15.73
N GLY A 96 9.32 3.57 14.42
CA GLY A 96 8.19 3.83 13.54
C GLY A 96 6.93 3.05 13.92
N ALA A 97 7.08 1.78 14.31
CA ALA A 97 5.98 0.90 14.73
C ALA A 97 5.35 1.39 16.04
N VAL A 98 6.17 1.72 17.04
CA VAL A 98 5.71 2.32 18.30
C VAL A 98 5.05 3.67 18.03
N GLY A 99 5.67 4.53 17.21
CA GLY A 99 5.10 5.82 16.81
C GLY A 99 3.75 5.67 16.11
N SER A 100 3.61 4.70 15.21
CA SER A 100 2.36 4.39 14.52
C SER A 100 1.29 3.90 15.49
N ALA A 101 1.65 3.00 16.41
CA ALA A 101 0.73 2.49 17.44
C ALA A 101 0.25 3.62 18.37
N LEU A 102 1.16 4.47 18.83
CA LEU A 102 0.84 5.62 19.67
C LEU A 102 -0.03 6.62 18.91
N GLY A 103 0.33 6.97 17.67
CA GLY A 103 -0.42 7.90 16.84
C GLY A 103 -1.84 7.42 16.56
N ALA A 104 -2.00 6.14 16.17
CA ALA A 104 -3.30 5.53 15.94
C ALA A 104 -4.13 5.44 17.23
N SER A 105 -3.50 5.12 18.37
CA SER A 105 -4.20 5.06 19.66
C SER A 105 -4.66 6.43 20.14
N VAL A 106 -3.81 7.46 20.00
CA VAL A 106 -4.15 8.84 20.35
C VAL A 106 -5.27 9.36 19.45
N ALA A 107 -5.16 9.17 18.13
CA ALA A 107 -6.21 9.55 17.19
C ALA A 107 -7.52 8.80 17.50
N GLY A 108 -7.44 7.50 17.78
CA GLY A 108 -8.59 6.69 18.17
C GLY A 108 -9.24 7.16 19.46
N TYR A 109 -8.46 7.59 20.45
CA TYR A 109 -8.98 8.14 21.69
C TYR A 109 -9.67 9.50 21.47
N VAL A 110 -9.04 10.41 20.72
CA VAL A 110 -9.59 11.75 20.43
C VAL A 110 -10.87 11.67 19.59
N LEU A 111 -10.96 10.71 18.67
CA LEU A 111 -12.08 10.55 17.75
C LEU A 111 -13.13 9.52 18.21
N ALA A 112 -12.94 8.91 19.39
CA ALA A 112 -13.78 7.81 19.88
C ALA A 112 -15.27 8.16 19.89
N ASP A 113 -15.62 9.37 20.35
CA ASP A 113 -17.01 9.83 20.43
C ASP A 113 -17.64 10.08 19.05
N SER A 114 -16.84 10.42 18.04
CA SER A 114 -17.32 10.71 16.69
C SER A 114 -17.48 9.46 15.83
N ILE A 115 -16.62 8.45 16.05
CA ILE A 115 -16.60 7.20 15.28
C ILE A 115 -17.45 6.13 15.96
N GLY A 116 -17.43 6.06 17.29
CA GLY A 116 -18.20 5.13 18.11
C GLY A 116 -17.37 4.05 18.81
N PRO A 117 -18.04 3.02 19.37
CA PRO A 117 -17.41 2.07 20.30
C PRO A 117 -16.33 1.18 19.67
N GLU A 118 -16.35 1.02 18.34
CA GLU A 118 -15.43 0.14 17.60
C GLU A 118 -14.15 0.86 17.16
N THR A 119 -13.95 2.12 17.55
CA THR A 119 -12.79 2.95 17.14
C THR A 119 -11.44 2.32 17.47
N TRP A 120 -11.35 1.61 18.59
CA TRP A 120 -10.12 0.92 19.00
C TRP A 120 -9.71 -0.18 18.00
N LYS A 121 -10.67 -0.81 17.30
CA LYS A 121 -10.38 -1.79 16.25
C LYS A 121 -9.75 -1.12 15.03
N LEU A 122 -10.28 0.04 14.62
CA LEU A 122 -9.67 0.85 13.58
C LEU A 122 -8.27 1.33 13.96
N ALA A 123 -8.05 1.75 15.19
CA ALA A 123 -6.71 2.12 15.66
C ALA A 123 -5.72 0.95 15.53
N GLY A 124 -6.14 -0.26 15.87
CA GLY A 124 -5.37 -1.48 15.65
C GLY A 124 -5.08 -1.73 14.16
N GLN A 125 -6.09 -1.61 13.30
CA GLN A 125 -5.94 -1.80 11.86
C GLN A 125 -5.02 -0.75 11.21
N TYR A 126 -5.10 0.52 11.59
CA TYR A 126 -4.17 1.55 11.09
C TYR A 126 -2.75 1.32 11.58
N THR A 127 -2.57 0.89 12.83
CA THR A 127 -1.25 0.45 13.32
C THR A 127 -0.69 -0.69 12.45
N ALA A 128 -1.54 -1.64 12.07
CA ALA A 128 -1.19 -2.75 11.19
C ALA A 128 -0.84 -2.28 9.76
N THR A 129 -1.54 -1.27 9.24
CA THR A 129 -1.26 -0.66 7.92
C THR A 129 0.14 -0.11 7.84
N TYR A 130 0.57 0.64 8.86
CA TYR A 130 1.89 1.28 8.83
C TYR A 130 3.03 0.35 9.25
N THR A 131 2.71 -0.86 9.71
CA THR A 131 3.70 -1.91 10.06
C THR A 131 3.74 -3.07 9.08
N GLY A 132 2.83 -3.15 8.11
CA GLY A 132 2.85 -4.17 7.05
C GLY A 132 1.84 -4.00 5.92
N GLY A 133 1.32 -2.78 5.71
CA GLY A 133 0.46 -2.41 4.58
C GLY A 133 -0.99 -2.85 4.68
N GLY A 134 -1.72 -2.71 3.57
CA GLY A 134 -3.15 -3.03 3.50
C GLY A 134 -3.49 -4.51 3.79
N ALA A 135 -2.55 -5.44 3.54
CA ALA A 135 -2.73 -6.84 3.90
C ALA A 135 -2.81 -7.03 5.43
N ASN A 136 -1.94 -6.35 6.18
CA ASN A 136 -1.97 -6.37 7.64
C ASN A 136 -3.22 -5.65 8.19
N PHE A 137 -3.64 -4.54 7.57
CA PHE A 137 -4.92 -3.88 7.89
C PHE A 137 -6.09 -4.85 7.79
N ALA A 138 -6.18 -5.58 6.67
CA ALA A 138 -7.25 -6.55 6.42
C ALA A 138 -7.19 -7.72 7.41
N ALA A 139 -6.00 -8.26 7.69
CA ALA A 139 -5.82 -9.35 8.64
C ALA A 139 -6.24 -8.97 10.06
N VAL A 140 -5.80 -7.80 10.56
CA VAL A 140 -6.20 -7.31 11.89
C VAL A 140 -7.69 -6.98 11.93
N GLY A 141 -8.25 -6.43 10.85
CA GLY A 141 -9.69 -6.15 10.77
C GLY A 141 -10.54 -7.41 10.84
N ALA A 142 -10.07 -8.51 10.24
CA ALA A 142 -10.70 -9.82 10.31
C ALA A 142 -10.61 -10.43 11.72
N GLU A 143 -9.42 -10.40 12.34
CA GLU A 143 -9.20 -10.94 13.69
C GLU A 143 -9.99 -10.17 14.76
N LEU A 144 -10.09 -8.84 14.63
CA LEU A 144 -10.86 -8.01 15.55
C LEU A 144 -12.37 -8.01 15.23
N GLU A 145 -12.81 -8.73 14.21
CA GLU A 145 -14.20 -8.78 13.75
C GLU A 145 -14.78 -7.37 13.57
N THR A 146 -14.06 -6.51 12.85
CA THR A 146 -14.49 -5.12 12.65
C THR A 146 -15.71 -5.07 11.75
N SER A 147 -16.74 -4.32 12.17
CA SER A 147 -17.99 -4.21 11.41
C SER A 147 -17.73 -3.77 9.96
N GLY A 148 -18.44 -4.37 9.00
CA GLY A 148 -18.18 -4.15 7.58
C GLY A 148 -18.30 -2.68 7.13
N GLY A 149 -19.23 -1.92 7.71
CA GLY A 149 -19.36 -0.49 7.44
C GLY A 149 -18.15 0.32 7.91
N LEU A 150 -17.65 0.02 9.12
CA LEU A 150 -16.48 0.67 9.67
C LEU A 150 -15.19 0.27 8.95
N PHE A 151 -15.08 -1.01 8.57
CA PHE A 151 -13.97 -1.52 7.78
C PHE A 151 -13.91 -0.83 6.40
N ALA A 152 -15.05 -0.72 5.70
CA ALA A 152 -15.13 -0.04 4.41
C ALA A 152 -14.80 1.44 4.52
N ALA A 153 -15.30 2.13 5.55
CA ALA A 153 -14.96 3.52 5.81
C ALA A 153 -13.47 3.70 6.12
N GLY A 154 -12.86 2.77 6.86
CA GLY A 154 -11.43 2.79 7.17
C GLY A 154 -10.52 2.56 5.95
N ILE A 155 -10.94 1.76 4.96
CA ILE A 155 -10.19 1.61 3.71
C ILE A 155 -10.29 2.85 2.82
N ALA A 156 -11.39 3.60 2.92
CA ALA A 156 -11.65 4.76 2.07
C ALA A 156 -10.99 6.06 2.54
N ALA A 157 -10.52 6.12 3.79
CA ALA A 157 -9.90 7.30 4.41
C ALA A 157 -8.40 7.39 4.13
#